data_AF-A0AAD6Z807-F1
#
_entry.id   AF-A0AAD6Z807-F1
#
_cell.length_a   1.000
_cell.length_b   1.000
_cell.length_c   1.000
_cell.angle_alpha   90.00
_cell.angle_beta   90.00
_cell.angle_gamma   90.00
#
_symmetry.space_group_name_H-M   'P 1'
#
loop_
_entity.id
_entity.type
_entity.pdbx_description
1 polymer ?
#
loop_
_entity_poly.entity_id
_entity_poly.type
_entity_poly.pdbx_seq_one_letter_code
_entity_poly.pdbx_strand_id
1 'polypeptide(L)'
;MSPSLSDTLATDWAYISEGGANVVFVYQGPPSPFFDGTALRLRKRALIDRDQDKDQEEAEEAQDSVKEIQSIEYQKQCLERLIPPVHLPRLELVVVGNDADAEAWLGTLAAECEPHRARERRAKDCIDVTQPKALLATNLVGGQGIAVEIKPKWGFLPSPTYLSDATRGIKTQTCRFCMHTHLKAQQGEKVSAGYCPLDLFSGDESRMKAALNSLWDAWVDSDGTINNFKVFVCGKKILPDERSSTVGLVNDIADPKEAVTAALLPVLLKTPVLRTLARLQRTLDPLDIEGLAPLCALASVGDDPTIPEWAAFVSAYLTTPAPPPADPAHLRYHALAHLLAATFKDCSLIVRVPDGSVTLIDLDPKSVDRLGKWERMDKEIVEAYAAVAERERRVCVDAGSGL
;
A
#
# COMPACT_ATOMS: atom_id res chain seq x y z
N MET A 1 23.26 -10.06 17.12
CA MET A 1 23.00 -8.94 18.04
C MET A 1 21.98 -8.06 17.38
N SER A 2 20.94 -7.65 18.08
CA SER A 2 20.03 -6.61 17.57
C SER A 2 20.79 -5.28 17.52
N PRO A 3 20.69 -4.50 16.44
CA PRO A 3 21.39 -3.22 16.35
C PRO A 3 20.84 -2.23 17.38
N SER A 4 21.73 -1.47 18.03
CA SER A 4 21.36 -0.35 18.89
C SER A 4 21.52 0.96 18.11
N LEU A 5 20.59 1.90 18.19
CA LEU A 5 20.77 3.20 17.49
C LEU A 5 21.91 4.01 18.09
N SER A 6 22.25 3.79 19.36
CA SER A 6 23.40 4.36 20.05
C SER A 6 24.74 3.97 19.42
N ASP A 7 24.75 2.96 18.54
CA ASP A 7 25.93 2.60 17.73
C ASP A 7 26.14 3.56 16.54
N THR A 8 25.19 4.49 16.31
CA THR A 8 25.24 5.55 15.29
C THR A 8 25.34 6.92 15.93
N LEU A 9 25.82 7.91 15.17
CA LEU A 9 25.72 9.31 15.59
C LEU A 9 24.32 9.85 15.27
N ALA A 10 23.80 10.76 16.09
CA ALA A 10 22.55 11.45 15.77
C ALA A 10 22.62 12.16 14.40
N THR A 11 23.79 12.69 14.03
CA THR A 11 24.05 13.32 12.73
C THR A 11 24.06 12.34 11.55
N ASP A 12 24.09 11.03 11.81
CA ASP A 12 23.92 10.02 10.76
C ASP A 12 22.45 9.92 10.29
N TRP A 13 21.52 10.62 10.96
CA TRP A 13 20.09 10.56 10.67
C TRP A 13 19.57 11.94 10.22
N ALA A 14 19.23 12.05 8.93
CA ALA A 14 18.74 13.28 8.35
C ALA A 14 17.22 13.38 8.42
N TYR A 15 16.69 14.52 8.89
CA TYR A 15 15.25 14.82 8.89
C TYR A 15 14.69 14.83 7.46
N ILE A 16 13.55 14.16 7.24
CA ILE A 16 12.86 14.15 5.95
C ILE A 16 11.45 14.73 6.04
N SER A 17 10.67 14.28 7.02
CA SER A 17 9.26 14.68 7.14
C SER A 17 8.71 14.38 8.53
N GLU A 18 7.55 14.95 8.84
CA GLU A 18 6.82 14.62 10.06
C GLU A 18 5.30 14.60 9.81
N GLY A 19 4.62 13.71 10.52
CA GLY A 19 3.17 13.57 10.53
C GLY A 19 2.53 14.11 11.81
N GLY A 20 1.33 13.62 12.13
CA GLY A 20 0.66 13.90 13.41
C GLY A 20 1.43 13.34 14.61
N ALA A 21 1.72 12.04 14.57
CA ALA A 21 2.28 11.31 15.71
C ALA A 21 3.80 11.06 15.63
N ASN A 22 4.42 11.14 14.44
CA ASN A 22 5.82 10.71 14.23
C ASN A 22 6.65 11.71 13.43
N VAL A 23 7.96 11.75 13.72
CA VAL A 23 9.02 12.36 12.89
C VAL A 23 9.78 11.25 12.18
N VAL A 24 10.15 11.48 10.91
CA VAL A 24 10.85 10.51 10.08
C VAL A 24 12.23 11.03 9.67
N PHE A 25 13.24 10.20 9.92
CA PHE A 25 14.63 10.43 9.54
C PHE A 25 15.08 9.35 8.56
N VAL A 26 16.11 9.62 7.76
CA VAL A 26 16.78 8.61 6.91
C VAL A 26 18.23 8.47 7.30
N TYR A 27 18.75 7.24 7.23
CA TYR A 27 20.15 6.99 7.51
C TYR A 27 21.04 7.52 6.38
N GLN A 28 22.06 8.28 6.75
CA GLN A 28 23.09 8.87 5.89
C GLN A 28 24.50 8.72 6.49
N GLY A 29 24.64 7.87 7.51
CA GLY A 29 25.91 7.59 8.16
C GLY A 29 26.86 6.72 7.34
N PRO A 30 27.96 6.26 7.95
CA PRO A 30 28.88 5.30 7.35
C PRO A 30 28.17 4.01 6.92
N PRO A 31 28.70 3.27 5.92
CA PRO A 31 28.09 2.02 5.46
C PRO A 31 27.77 1.06 6.62
N SER A 32 26.50 0.69 6.74
CA SER A 32 25.99 -0.18 7.81
C SER A 32 25.01 -1.21 7.26
N PRO A 33 25.28 -2.52 7.45
CA PRO A 33 24.33 -3.56 7.03
C PRO A 33 23.00 -3.50 7.78
N PHE A 34 22.92 -2.75 8.88
CA PHE A 34 21.72 -2.61 9.70
C PHE A 34 20.91 -1.36 9.39
N PHE A 35 21.54 -0.28 8.92
CA PHE A 35 20.88 1.02 8.76
C PHE A 35 20.88 1.53 7.32
N ASP A 36 21.70 0.98 6.42
CA ASP A 36 21.69 1.34 5.01
C ASP A 36 20.30 1.12 4.39
N GLY A 37 19.81 2.14 3.67
CA GLY A 37 18.50 2.10 3.02
C GLY A 37 17.31 2.08 4.01
N THR A 38 17.51 2.51 5.26
CA THR A 38 16.44 2.59 6.25
C THR A 38 16.01 4.02 6.58
N ALA A 39 14.82 4.13 7.14
CA ALA A 39 14.26 5.32 7.73
C ALA A 39 13.88 5.02 9.19
N LEU A 40 14.16 5.97 10.07
CA LEU A 40 13.82 5.91 11.49
C LEU A 40 12.56 6.72 11.74
N ARG A 41 11.56 6.14 12.41
CA ARG A 41 10.38 6.85 12.88
C ARG A 41 10.43 6.97 14.39
N LEU A 42 10.37 8.21 14.86
CA LEU A 42 10.36 8.57 16.26
C LEU A 42 9.04 9.23 16.62
N ARG A 43 8.56 8.91 17.82
CA ARG A 43 7.31 9.46 18.32
C ARG A 43 7.47 10.90 18.74
N LYS A 44 6.34 11.59 18.69
CA LYS A 44 6.20 12.94 19.21
C LYS A 44 5.38 12.92 20.48
N ARG A 45 5.57 13.97 21.27
CA ARG A 45 4.83 14.29 22.48
C ARG A 45 4.38 15.76 22.38
N ALA A 46 3.18 16.06 22.84
CA ALA A 46 2.67 17.43 22.91
C ALA A 46 3.48 18.30 23.90
N LEU A 47 3.64 19.59 23.58
CA LEU A 47 4.36 20.56 24.43
C LEU A 47 3.49 21.18 25.53
N ILE A 48 2.16 21.20 25.34
CA ILE A 48 1.23 21.88 26.23
C ILE A 48 0.37 20.84 26.94
N ASP A 49 0.50 20.78 28.27
CA ASP A 49 -0.45 20.17 29.19
C ASP A 49 -1.80 20.88 29.06
N ARG A 50 -2.64 20.46 28.11
CA ARG A 50 -4.06 20.81 28.17
C ARG A 50 -4.71 19.86 29.15
N ASP A 51 -4.82 20.26 30.41
CA ASP A 51 -5.48 19.51 31.50
C ASP A 51 -6.92 19.01 31.19
N GLN A 52 -7.50 19.39 30.05
CA GLN A 52 -8.81 18.92 29.56
C GLN A 52 -8.73 17.94 28.38
N ASP A 53 -7.58 17.83 27.69
CA ASP A 53 -7.36 16.96 26.53
C ASP A 53 -6.25 15.91 26.75
N LYS A 54 -5.50 15.94 27.87
CA LYS A 54 -4.40 14.98 28.15
C LYS A 54 -4.84 13.52 28.06
N ASP A 55 -5.95 13.18 28.70
CA ASP A 55 -6.45 11.80 28.71
C ASP A 55 -6.82 11.32 27.30
N GLN A 56 -7.23 12.22 26.41
CA GLN A 56 -7.52 11.91 25.00
C GLN A 56 -6.24 11.81 24.17
N GLU A 57 -5.29 12.75 24.31
CA GLU A 57 -4.02 12.72 23.57
C GLU A 57 -3.17 11.51 23.99
N GLU A 58 -3.07 11.20 25.29
CA GLU A 58 -2.39 9.99 25.78
C GLU A 58 -3.07 8.70 25.30
N ALA A 59 -4.41 8.68 25.23
CA ALA A 59 -5.14 7.55 24.68
C ALA A 59 -4.92 7.39 23.17
N GLU A 60 -4.88 8.48 22.40
CA GLU A 60 -4.56 8.46 20.97
C GLU A 60 -3.12 8.00 20.71
N GLU A 61 -2.16 8.50 21.47
CA GLU A 61 -0.75 8.10 21.40
C GLU A 61 -0.56 6.61 21.75
N ALA A 62 -1.20 6.15 22.84
CA ALA A 62 -1.21 4.74 23.22
C ALA A 62 -1.86 3.86 22.13
N GLN A 63 -2.94 4.34 21.51
CA GLN A 63 -3.63 3.61 20.46
C GLN A 63 -2.79 3.50 19.18
N ASP A 64 -2.10 4.57 18.77
CA ASP A 64 -1.19 4.54 17.62
C ASP A 64 0.01 3.63 17.86
N SER A 65 0.49 3.59 19.11
CA SER A 65 1.53 2.67 19.53
C SER A 65 1.13 1.20 19.37
N VAL A 66 -0.09 0.88 19.81
CA VAL A 66 -0.66 -0.46 19.71
C VAL A 66 -0.86 -0.81 18.24
N LYS A 67 -1.38 0.10 17.40
CA LYS A 67 -1.53 -0.13 15.96
C LYS A 67 -0.21 -0.42 15.25
N GLU A 68 0.85 0.30 15.59
CA GLU A 68 2.18 0.09 15.01
C GLU A 68 2.72 -1.31 15.33
N ILE A 69 2.64 -1.73 16.60
CA ILE A 69 3.03 -3.08 17.03
C ILE A 69 2.15 -4.15 16.36
N GLN A 70 0.84 -3.92 16.28
CA GLN A 70 -0.09 -4.82 15.60
C GLN A 70 0.24 -4.96 14.11
N SER A 71 0.66 -3.89 13.45
CA SER A 71 1.05 -3.90 12.03
C SER A 71 2.32 -4.73 11.81
N ILE A 72 3.33 -4.59 12.69
CA ILE A 72 4.55 -5.41 12.65
C ILE A 72 4.21 -6.89 12.83
N GLU A 73 3.39 -7.21 13.83
CA GLU A 73 3.06 -8.60 14.14
C GLU A 73 2.18 -9.22 13.06
N TYR A 74 1.23 -8.46 12.51
CA TYR A 74 0.44 -8.88 11.37
C TYR A 74 1.32 -9.18 10.14
N GLN A 75 2.29 -8.31 9.84
CA GLN A 75 3.22 -8.56 8.74
C GLN A 75 4.01 -9.87 8.95
N LYS A 76 4.60 -10.04 10.14
CA LYS A 76 5.42 -11.22 10.46
C LYS A 76 4.63 -12.53 10.49
N GLN A 77 3.47 -12.54 11.16
CA GLN A 77 2.68 -13.76 11.31
C GLN A 77 1.85 -14.12 10.08
N CYS A 78 1.50 -13.14 9.24
CA CYS A 78 0.56 -13.33 8.13
C CYS A 78 1.17 -13.01 6.77
N LEU A 79 1.62 -11.78 6.54
CA LEU A 79 2.00 -11.31 5.20
C LEU A 79 3.29 -11.98 4.68
N GLU A 80 4.30 -12.17 5.52
CA GLU A 80 5.58 -12.82 5.15
C GLU A 80 5.40 -14.28 4.70
N ARG A 81 4.26 -14.91 5.03
CA ARG A 81 3.90 -16.26 4.57
C ARG A 81 3.25 -16.28 3.19
N LEU A 82 2.75 -15.15 2.73
CA LEU A 82 2.02 -14.99 1.46
C LEU A 82 2.84 -14.26 0.40
N ILE A 83 3.68 -13.32 0.83
CA ILE A 83 4.52 -12.47 0.00
C ILE A 83 5.98 -12.67 0.44
N PRO A 84 6.91 -12.93 -0.51
CA PRO A 84 8.33 -13.01 -0.18
C PRO A 84 8.82 -11.76 0.57
N PRO A 85 9.57 -11.88 1.68
CA PRO A 85 9.97 -10.74 2.50
C PRO A 85 10.73 -9.63 1.75
N VAL A 86 11.44 -9.96 0.65
CA VAL A 86 12.10 -8.97 -0.22
C VAL A 86 11.13 -7.95 -0.85
N HIS A 87 9.85 -8.29 -0.94
CA HIS A 87 8.79 -7.42 -1.46
C HIS A 87 7.96 -6.76 -0.35
N LEU A 88 8.35 -6.91 0.91
CA LEU A 88 7.72 -6.25 2.05
C LEU A 88 8.68 -5.23 2.66
N PRO A 89 8.17 -4.10 3.21
CA PRO A 89 9.04 -3.17 3.91
C PRO A 89 9.58 -3.85 5.16
N ARG A 90 10.84 -3.59 5.48
CA ARG A 90 11.35 -3.85 6.83
C ARG A 90 10.52 -2.99 7.79
N LEU A 91 10.04 -3.60 8.87
CA LEU A 91 9.38 -2.94 9.99
C LEU A 91 9.88 -3.60 11.28
N GLU A 92 10.72 -2.89 12.01
CA GLU A 92 11.39 -3.44 13.20
C GLU A 92 11.41 -2.42 14.33
N LEU A 93 10.92 -2.82 15.50
CA LEU A 93 11.07 -2.05 16.72
C LEU A 93 12.50 -2.21 17.22
N VAL A 94 13.25 -1.12 17.26
CA VAL A 94 14.63 -1.08 17.74
C VAL A 94 14.72 -0.28 19.03
N VAL A 95 15.69 -0.63 19.87
CA VAL A 95 16.03 0.17 21.06
C VAL A 95 17.07 1.20 20.69
N VAL A 96 16.96 2.39 21.29
CA VAL A 96 17.93 3.46 21.05
C VAL A 96 19.24 3.14 21.78
N GLY A 97 19.16 2.67 23.02
CA GLY A 97 20.29 2.34 23.88
C GLY A 97 19.79 1.89 25.25
N ASN A 98 20.65 1.87 26.26
CA ASN A 98 20.17 1.87 27.65
C ASN A 98 19.49 3.23 27.97
N ASP A 99 18.72 3.33 29.05
CA ASP A 99 17.88 4.51 29.32
C ASP A 99 18.67 5.84 29.29
N ALA A 100 19.88 5.87 29.86
CA ALA A 100 20.71 7.07 29.90
C ALA A 100 21.29 7.45 28.53
N ASP A 101 21.79 6.47 27.79
CA ASP A 101 22.33 6.68 26.43
C ASP A 101 21.23 7.05 25.45
N ALA A 102 20.03 6.49 25.62
CA ALA A 102 18.87 6.76 24.78
C ALA A 102 18.40 8.21 24.91
N GLU A 103 18.24 8.73 26.13
CA GLU A 103 17.82 10.11 26.36
C GLU A 103 18.84 11.10 25.78
N ALA A 104 20.14 10.86 25.99
CA ALA A 104 21.21 11.70 25.45
C ALA A 104 21.25 11.69 23.91
N TRP A 105 21.11 10.50 23.30
CA TRP A 105 21.11 10.34 21.85
C TRP A 105 19.88 11.00 21.21
N LEU A 106 18.68 10.73 21.74
CA LEU A 106 17.42 11.33 21.27
C LEU A 106 17.42 12.83 21.48
N GLY A 107 17.95 13.33 22.60
CA GLY A 107 18.09 14.76 22.88
C GLY A 107 18.98 15.46 21.85
N THR A 108 20.10 14.82 21.47
CA THR A 108 20.99 15.34 20.42
C THR A 108 20.27 15.39 19.07
N LEU A 109 19.62 14.30 18.67
CA LEU A 109 18.87 14.24 17.41
C LEU A 109 17.73 15.27 17.37
N ALA A 110 17.00 15.42 18.47
CA ALA A 110 15.92 16.39 18.59
C ALA A 110 16.44 17.83 18.44
N ALA A 111 17.56 18.17 19.07
CA ALA A 111 18.18 19.49 18.96
C ALA A 111 18.62 19.82 17.52
N GLU A 112 19.23 18.86 16.81
CA GLU A 112 19.64 19.01 15.40
C GLU A 112 18.44 19.12 14.44
N CYS A 113 17.36 18.39 14.74
CA CYS A 113 16.13 18.38 13.95
C CYS A 113 15.35 19.69 14.09
N GLU A 114 15.27 20.25 15.29
CA GLU A 114 14.34 21.33 15.64
C GLU A 114 14.42 22.57 14.72
N PRO A 115 15.60 23.06 14.28
CA PRO A 115 15.67 24.17 13.33
C PRO A 115 14.96 23.92 11.99
N HIS A 116 14.91 22.66 11.55
CA HIS A 116 14.37 22.23 10.25
C HIS A 116 12.85 22.01 10.25
N ARG A 117 12.25 21.88 11.43
CA ARG A 117 10.82 21.63 11.58
C ARG A 117 10.00 22.90 11.32
N ALA A 118 8.82 22.72 10.73
CA ALA A 118 7.90 23.84 10.46
C ALA A 118 7.48 24.54 11.76
N ARG A 119 7.36 25.87 11.73
CA ARG A 119 7.07 26.68 12.94
C ARG A 119 5.80 26.24 13.67
N GLU A 120 4.75 25.84 12.94
CA GLU A 120 3.51 25.36 13.57
C GLU A 120 3.72 24.04 14.33
N ARG A 121 4.58 23.15 13.84
CA ARG A 121 4.90 21.87 14.49
C ARG A 121 5.68 22.07 15.77
N ARG A 122 6.70 22.94 15.74
CA ARG A 122 7.51 23.32 16.92
C ARG A 122 6.69 23.95 18.04
N ALA A 123 5.57 24.59 17.70
CA ALA A 123 4.66 25.15 18.69
C ALA A 123 3.72 24.12 19.32
N LYS A 124 3.55 22.96 18.68
CA LYS A 124 2.59 21.92 19.08
C LYS A 124 3.25 20.77 19.84
N ASP A 125 4.35 20.26 19.31
CA ASP A 125 4.92 18.98 19.73
C ASP A 125 6.46 18.93 19.58
N CYS A 126 7.09 18.02 20.30
CA CYS A 126 8.51 17.70 20.20
C CYS A 126 8.72 16.18 20.07
N ILE A 127 9.94 15.76 19.75
CA ILE A 127 10.30 14.33 19.80
C ILE A 127 10.25 13.86 21.25
N ASP A 128 9.61 12.72 21.50
CA ASP A 128 9.57 12.13 22.83
C ASP A 128 10.88 11.44 23.16
N VAL A 129 11.77 12.18 23.85
CA VAL A 129 13.08 11.69 24.28
C VAL A 129 13.01 10.68 25.43
N THR A 130 11.84 10.49 26.04
CA THR A 130 11.64 9.56 27.17
C THR A 130 11.33 8.13 26.73
N GLN A 131 11.10 7.91 25.42
CA GLN A 131 10.79 6.61 24.85
C GLN A 131 12.04 6.01 24.18
N PRO A 132 12.70 5.01 24.80
CA PRO A 132 13.95 4.45 24.27
C PRO A 132 13.74 3.47 23.11
N LYS A 133 12.61 3.57 22.39
CA LYS A 133 12.23 2.69 21.30
C LYS A 133 11.87 3.50 20.06
N ALA A 134 12.25 2.98 18.91
CA ALA A 134 11.96 3.59 17.63
C ALA A 134 11.55 2.53 16.61
N LEU A 135 10.80 2.93 15.59
CA LEU A 135 10.49 2.04 14.46
C LEU A 135 11.50 2.28 13.34
N LEU A 136 12.25 1.23 13.00
CA LEU A 136 13.09 1.19 11.82
C LEU A 136 12.30 0.63 10.65
N ALA A 137 12.24 1.39 9.56
CA ALA A 137 11.52 1.04 8.35
C ALA A 137 12.41 1.09 7.10
N THR A 138 12.02 0.44 6.00
CA THR A 138 12.70 0.64 4.71
C THR A 138 12.53 2.09 4.24
N ASN A 139 13.60 2.71 3.74
CA ASN A 139 13.53 3.97 3.01
C ASN A 139 13.02 3.71 1.59
N LEU A 140 11.71 3.83 1.42
CA LEU A 140 11.01 3.45 0.19
C LEU A 140 11.23 4.41 -0.99
N VAL A 141 11.43 5.70 -0.72
CA VAL A 141 11.41 6.74 -1.76
C VAL A 141 12.70 7.55 -1.84
N GLY A 142 13.58 7.46 -0.84
CA GLY A 142 14.87 8.13 -0.82
C GLY A 142 15.98 7.38 -1.56
N GLY A 143 17.20 7.91 -1.42
CA GLY A 143 18.40 7.39 -2.08
C GLY A 143 18.63 8.02 -3.47
N GLN A 144 19.53 7.43 -4.25
CA GLN A 144 19.80 7.85 -5.62
C GLN A 144 18.72 7.34 -6.58
N GLY A 145 18.46 8.10 -7.64
CA GLY A 145 17.50 7.72 -8.69
C GLY A 145 16.07 8.13 -8.39
N ILE A 146 15.11 7.30 -8.82
CA ILE A 146 13.67 7.56 -8.65
C ILE A 146 12.97 6.41 -7.94
N ALA A 147 11.87 6.74 -7.28
CA ALA A 147 10.89 5.77 -6.83
C ALA A 147 9.53 6.11 -7.43
N VAL A 148 8.77 5.10 -7.83
CA VAL A 148 7.43 5.26 -8.40
C VAL A 148 6.44 4.44 -7.59
N GLU A 149 5.41 5.11 -7.06
CA GLU A 149 4.27 4.46 -6.41
C GLU A 149 3.19 4.18 -7.46
N ILE A 150 2.76 2.93 -7.56
CA ILE A 150 1.69 2.48 -8.45
C ILE A 150 0.61 1.80 -7.60
N LYS A 151 -0.66 2.23 -7.74
CA LYS A 151 -1.80 1.44 -7.23
C LYS A 151 -2.34 0.55 -8.35
N PRO A 152 -1.98 -0.74 -8.38
CA PRO A 152 -2.24 -1.60 -9.52
C PRO A 152 -3.72 -1.97 -9.65
N LYS A 153 -4.49 -1.93 -8.55
CA LYS A 153 -5.90 -2.34 -8.46
C LYS A 153 -6.05 -3.86 -8.72
N TRP A 154 -7.17 -4.27 -9.31
CA TRP A 154 -7.58 -5.67 -9.39
C TRP A 154 -7.03 -6.32 -10.67
N GLY A 155 -6.17 -7.32 -10.52
CA GLY A 155 -5.49 -8.03 -11.60
C GLY A 155 -6.23 -9.25 -12.15
N PHE A 156 -7.55 -9.35 -11.95
CA PHE A 156 -8.35 -10.49 -12.41
C PHE A 156 -9.80 -10.08 -12.71
N LEU A 157 -10.51 -10.92 -13.45
CA LEU A 157 -11.98 -10.91 -13.59
C LEU A 157 -12.62 -11.95 -12.65
N PRO A 158 -13.76 -11.64 -12.02
CA PRO A 158 -14.43 -12.54 -11.08
C PRO A 158 -14.91 -13.83 -11.73
N SER A 159 -15.02 -14.90 -10.92
CA SER A 159 -15.61 -16.16 -11.33
C SER A 159 -17.09 -15.98 -11.72
N PRO A 160 -17.57 -16.57 -12.83
CA PRO A 160 -18.97 -16.48 -13.23
C PRO A 160 -19.92 -17.25 -12.29
N THR A 161 -19.40 -18.15 -11.47
CA THR A 161 -20.17 -19.13 -10.67
C THR A 161 -21.19 -18.48 -9.72
N TYR A 162 -20.82 -17.35 -9.11
CA TYR A 162 -21.61 -16.71 -8.05
C TYR A 162 -22.20 -15.36 -8.48
N LEU A 163 -22.01 -14.98 -9.74
CA LEU A 163 -22.58 -13.76 -10.29
C LEU A 163 -24.02 -14.00 -10.73
N SER A 164 -24.87 -13.01 -10.47
CA SER A 164 -26.24 -12.98 -10.98
C SER A 164 -26.27 -12.93 -12.51
N ASP A 165 -27.33 -13.44 -13.13
CA ASP A 165 -27.47 -13.40 -14.59
C ASP A 165 -27.44 -11.96 -15.14
N ALA A 166 -27.90 -10.99 -14.34
CA ALA A 166 -27.93 -9.57 -14.69
C ALA A 166 -26.53 -8.95 -14.81
N THR A 167 -25.58 -9.38 -13.96
CA THR A 167 -24.23 -8.78 -13.89
C THR A 167 -23.16 -9.65 -14.55
N ARG A 168 -23.39 -10.97 -14.68
CA ARG A 168 -22.41 -11.94 -15.17
C ARG A 168 -21.79 -11.54 -16.50
N GLY A 169 -22.61 -11.16 -17.49
CA GLY A 169 -22.13 -10.76 -18.83
C GLY A 169 -21.27 -9.48 -18.83
N ILE A 170 -21.40 -8.65 -17.79
CA ILE A 170 -20.65 -7.41 -17.63
C ILE A 170 -19.35 -7.66 -16.84
N LYS A 171 -19.48 -8.20 -15.62
CA LYS A 171 -18.36 -8.36 -14.67
C LYS A 171 -17.31 -9.36 -15.16
N THR A 172 -17.70 -10.31 -16.01
CA THR A 172 -16.77 -11.28 -16.63
C THR A 172 -16.09 -10.77 -17.89
N GLN A 173 -16.43 -9.57 -18.38
CA GLN A 173 -15.82 -8.97 -19.57
C GLN A 173 -15.08 -7.67 -19.25
N THR A 174 -15.60 -6.84 -18.34
CA THR A 174 -15.01 -5.56 -17.97
C THR A 174 -14.51 -5.59 -16.53
N CYS A 175 -13.24 -5.23 -16.32
CA CYS A 175 -12.66 -5.25 -14.97
C CYS A 175 -13.26 -4.19 -14.05
N ARG A 176 -13.18 -4.45 -12.74
CA ARG A 176 -13.72 -3.58 -11.68
C ARG A 176 -13.26 -2.13 -11.78
N PHE A 177 -12.00 -1.90 -12.15
CA PHE A 177 -11.44 -0.55 -12.28
C PHE A 177 -12.03 0.20 -13.47
N CYS A 178 -12.17 -0.44 -14.64
CA CYS A 178 -12.72 0.22 -15.83
C CYS A 178 -14.21 0.58 -15.62
N MET A 179 -14.99 -0.29 -14.98
CA MET A 179 -16.38 0.03 -14.62
C MET A 179 -16.45 1.19 -13.62
N HIS A 180 -15.62 1.17 -12.56
CA HIS A 180 -15.60 2.25 -11.56
C HIS A 180 -15.13 3.59 -12.15
N THR A 181 -14.17 3.54 -13.07
CA THR A 181 -13.67 4.71 -13.80
C THR A 181 -14.78 5.37 -14.60
N HIS A 182 -15.67 4.57 -15.21
CA HIS A 182 -16.85 5.10 -15.90
C HIS A 182 -17.79 5.84 -14.95
N LEU A 183 -18.15 5.25 -13.80
CA LEU A 183 -18.98 5.91 -12.78
C LEU A 183 -18.36 7.23 -12.31
N LYS A 184 -17.08 7.22 -11.96
CA LYS A 184 -16.34 8.41 -11.52
C LYS A 184 -16.30 9.51 -12.58
N ALA A 185 -16.14 9.14 -13.85
CA ALA A 185 -16.20 10.09 -14.96
C ALA A 185 -17.59 10.72 -15.10
N GLN A 186 -18.68 9.94 -14.94
CA GLN A 186 -20.05 10.49 -14.92
C GLN A 186 -20.26 11.47 -13.75
N GLN A 187 -19.56 11.26 -12.63
CA GLN A 187 -19.58 12.15 -11.46
C GLN A 187 -18.66 13.37 -11.61
N GLY A 188 -17.97 13.53 -12.75
CA GLY A 188 -17.08 14.66 -13.01
C GLY A 188 -15.70 14.56 -12.35
N GLU A 189 -15.32 13.39 -11.82
CA GLU A 189 -13.97 13.17 -11.29
C GLU A 189 -12.94 13.03 -12.42
N LYS A 190 -11.71 13.50 -12.18
CA LYS A 190 -10.56 13.18 -13.04
C LYS A 190 -10.16 11.72 -12.86
N VAL A 191 -10.08 10.97 -13.96
CA VAL A 191 -9.85 9.52 -13.92
C VAL A 191 -8.79 9.05 -14.93
N SER A 192 -8.19 7.89 -14.66
CA SER A 192 -7.23 7.24 -15.56
C SER A 192 -7.93 6.40 -16.64
N ALA A 193 -8.66 7.03 -17.56
CA ALA A 193 -9.53 6.35 -18.52
C ALA A 193 -8.82 5.31 -19.42
N GLY A 194 -7.56 5.56 -19.80
CA GLY A 194 -6.76 4.63 -20.62
C GLY A 194 -6.26 3.39 -19.86
N TYR A 195 -6.11 3.49 -18.54
CA TYR A 195 -5.49 2.44 -17.73
C TYR A 195 -6.43 1.25 -17.51
N CYS A 196 -5.93 0.04 -17.77
CA CYS A 196 -6.55 -1.20 -17.34
C CYS A 196 -5.57 -1.99 -16.47
N PRO A 197 -5.95 -2.37 -15.24
CA PRO A 197 -5.14 -3.25 -14.41
C PRO A 197 -4.75 -4.54 -15.11
N LEU A 198 -5.66 -5.18 -15.85
CA LEU A 198 -5.36 -6.46 -16.49
C LEU A 198 -4.23 -6.37 -17.52
N ASP A 199 -3.99 -5.18 -18.09
CA ASP A 199 -2.84 -4.93 -18.97
C ASP A 199 -1.54 -4.84 -18.16
N LEU A 200 -1.55 -4.20 -16.99
CA LEU A 200 -0.41 -4.15 -16.08
C LEU A 200 -0.06 -5.55 -15.52
N PHE A 201 -1.06 -6.37 -15.23
CA PHE A 201 -0.89 -7.73 -14.71
C PHE A 201 -0.65 -8.80 -15.80
N SER A 202 -0.64 -8.40 -17.08
CA SER A 202 -0.66 -9.35 -18.20
C SER A 202 0.61 -10.17 -18.37
N GLY A 203 1.77 -9.65 -17.93
CA GLY A 203 3.08 -10.20 -18.28
C GLY A 203 3.46 -10.01 -19.75
N ASP A 204 2.61 -9.36 -20.55
CA ASP A 204 2.88 -9.01 -21.94
C ASP A 204 3.52 -7.62 -21.98
N GLU A 205 4.71 -7.53 -22.57
CA GLU A 205 5.50 -6.30 -22.60
C GLU A 205 4.73 -5.12 -23.22
N SER A 206 4.00 -5.36 -24.31
CA SER A 206 3.28 -4.31 -25.03
C SER A 206 2.11 -3.75 -24.22
N ARG A 207 1.33 -4.64 -23.58
CA ARG A 207 0.20 -4.27 -22.73
C ARG A 207 0.66 -3.60 -21.44
N MET A 208 1.70 -4.11 -20.80
CA MET A 208 2.28 -3.48 -19.61
C MET A 208 2.83 -2.08 -19.91
N LYS A 209 3.54 -1.91 -21.04
CA LYS A 209 4.00 -0.60 -21.51
C LYS A 209 2.82 0.36 -21.74
N ALA A 210 1.75 -0.10 -22.37
CA ALA A 210 0.55 0.70 -22.58
C ALA A 210 -0.13 1.12 -21.26
N ALA A 211 -0.17 0.21 -20.27
CA ALA A 211 -0.70 0.50 -18.94
C ALA A 211 0.13 1.56 -18.20
N LEU A 212 1.47 1.43 -18.22
CA LEU A 212 2.39 2.42 -17.63
C LEU A 212 2.27 3.79 -18.30
N ASN A 213 2.21 3.82 -19.63
CA ASN A 213 1.99 5.05 -20.39
C ASN A 213 0.66 5.72 -20.02
N SER A 214 -0.41 4.94 -19.86
CA SER A 214 -1.73 5.45 -19.48
C SER A 214 -1.76 6.01 -18.06
N LEU A 215 -1.01 5.39 -17.13
CA LEU A 215 -0.84 5.91 -15.76
C LEU A 215 -0.07 7.23 -15.76
N TRP A 216 0.99 7.34 -16.56
CA TRP A 216 1.75 8.56 -16.74
C TRP A 216 0.89 9.70 -17.31
N ASP A 217 0.16 9.43 -18.41
CA ASP A 217 -0.69 10.44 -19.05
C ASP A 217 -1.75 10.96 -18.09
N ALA A 218 -2.42 10.05 -17.37
CA ALA A 218 -3.39 10.44 -16.34
C ALA A 218 -2.75 11.24 -15.20
N TRP A 219 -1.50 10.95 -14.84
CA TRP A 219 -0.76 11.73 -13.83
C TRP A 219 -0.48 13.15 -14.31
N VAL A 220 -0.07 13.32 -15.56
CA VAL A 220 0.13 14.65 -16.17
C VAL A 220 -1.18 15.42 -16.31
N ASP A 221 -2.21 14.80 -16.89
CA ASP A 221 -3.51 15.45 -17.15
C ASP A 221 -4.25 15.87 -15.87
N SER A 222 -3.96 15.16 -14.77
CA SER A 222 -4.53 15.46 -13.45
C SER A 222 -3.71 16.44 -12.63
N ASP A 223 -2.60 16.95 -13.14
CA ASP A 223 -1.64 17.77 -12.38
C ASP A 223 -1.14 17.05 -11.11
N GLY A 224 -0.90 15.74 -11.23
CA GLY A 224 -0.41 14.88 -10.16
C GLY A 224 -1.43 14.57 -9.05
N THR A 225 -2.72 14.84 -9.28
CA THR A 225 -3.79 14.62 -8.28
C THR A 225 -4.38 13.21 -8.31
N ILE A 226 -4.20 12.43 -9.39
CA ILE A 226 -4.62 11.02 -9.37
C ILE A 226 -3.88 10.23 -8.29
N ASN A 227 -4.54 9.21 -7.74
CA ASN A 227 -3.98 8.38 -6.68
C ASN A 227 -3.29 7.10 -7.17
N ASN A 228 -3.31 6.83 -8.47
CA ASN A 228 -2.79 5.58 -9.05
C ASN A 228 -1.29 5.60 -9.34
N PHE A 229 -0.70 6.78 -9.46
CA PHE A 229 0.67 6.96 -9.92
C PHE A 229 1.29 8.16 -9.21
N LYS A 230 2.44 7.98 -8.57
CA LYS A 230 3.24 9.07 -7.99
C LYS A 230 4.71 8.84 -8.29
N VAL A 231 5.43 9.92 -8.54
CA VAL A 231 6.87 9.88 -8.81
C VAL A 231 7.61 10.62 -7.70
N PHE A 232 8.70 10.03 -7.25
CA PHE A 232 9.60 10.58 -6.26
C PHE A 232 11.01 10.63 -6.84
N VAL A 233 11.68 11.76 -6.67
CA VAL A 233 13.07 11.96 -7.06
C VAL A 233 13.86 12.24 -5.79
N CYS A 234 14.83 11.37 -5.47
CA CYS A 234 15.66 11.49 -4.27
C CYS A 234 14.86 11.75 -2.98
N GLY A 235 13.73 11.05 -2.78
CA GLY A 235 12.87 11.19 -1.60
C GLY A 235 11.79 12.27 -1.69
N LYS A 236 11.88 13.21 -2.64
CA LYS A 236 10.89 14.26 -2.82
C LYS A 236 9.82 13.82 -3.82
N LYS A 237 8.54 13.88 -3.43
CA LYS A 237 7.42 13.74 -4.38
C LYS A 237 7.49 14.90 -5.37
N ILE A 238 7.52 14.60 -6.66
CA ILE A 238 7.50 15.62 -7.72
C ILE A 238 6.11 15.77 -8.32
N LEU A 239 5.83 16.92 -8.91
CA LEU A 239 4.64 17.20 -9.71
C LEU A 239 4.95 17.12 -11.23
N PRO A 240 3.92 17.09 -12.09
CA PRO A 240 4.13 17.00 -13.54
C PRO A 240 5.00 18.11 -14.14
N ASP A 241 5.00 19.32 -13.60
CA ASP A 241 5.87 20.42 -14.03
C ASP A 241 7.36 20.16 -13.72
N GLU A 242 7.65 19.43 -12.64
CA GLU A 242 8.99 19.01 -12.22
C GLU A 242 9.48 17.73 -12.95
N ARG A 243 8.71 17.16 -13.89
CA ARG A 243 8.99 15.86 -14.54
C ARG A 243 10.33 15.76 -15.26
N SER A 244 10.93 16.87 -15.68
CA SER A 244 12.26 16.86 -16.30
C SER A 244 13.37 16.43 -15.33
N SER A 245 13.13 16.52 -14.01
CA SER A 245 14.07 16.07 -12.98
C SER A 245 14.31 14.55 -12.98
N THR A 246 13.48 13.75 -13.67
CA THR A 246 13.69 12.31 -13.81
C THR A 246 14.71 11.95 -14.89
N VAL A 247 14.98 12.87 -15.83
CA VAL A 247 15.87 12.64 -16.98
C VAL A 247 17.32 12.53 -16.49
N GLY A 248 18.06 11.54 -17.01
CA GLY A 248 19.45 11.29 -16.62
C GLY A 248 19.62 10.59 -15.27
N LEU A 249 18.56 10.43 -14.48
CA LEU A 249 18.61 9.66 -13.22
C LEU A 249 18.40 8.17 -13.41
N VAL A 250 17.71 7.79 -14.49
CA VAL A 250 17.34 6.39 -14.77
C VAL A 250 17.95 5.83 -16.03
N ASN A 251 18.13 6.67 -17.05
CA ASN A 251 18.72 6.37 -18.35
C ASN A 251 18.95 7.68 -19.13
N ASP A 252 19.56 7.56 -20.31
CA ASP A 252 19.90 8.69 -21.19
C ASP A 252 18.73 9.13 -22.11
N ILE A 253 17.50 8.71 -21.84
CA ILE A 253 16.33 9.06 -22.66
C ILE A 253 15.85 10.47 -22.29
N ALA A 254 15.73 11.33 -23.30
CA ALA A 254 15.37 12.74 -23.10
C ALA A 254 13.88 12.95 -22.77
N ASP A 255 12.99 12.12 -23.30
CA ASP A 255 11.56 12.20 -22.99
C ASP A 255 11.27 11.57 -21.62
N PRO A 256 10.74 12.32 -20.63
CA PRO A 256 10.53 11.80 -19.28
C PRO A 256 9.58 10.60 -19.20
N LYS A 257 8.55 10.55 -20.06
CA LYS A 257 7.57 9.46 -20.08
C LYS A 257 8.23 8.17 -20.56
N GLU A 258 8.96 8.26 -21.67
CA GLU A 258 9.70 7.13 -22.23
C GLU A 258 10.81 6.69 -21.28
N ALA A 259 11.56 7.62 -20.68
CA ALA A 259 12.62 7.34 -19.71
C ALA A 259 12.09 6.55 -18.51
N VAL A 260 11.03 7.03 -17.87
CA VAL A 260 10.44 6.37 -16.69
C VAL A 260 9.81 5.03 -17.07
N THR A 261 9.10 4.96 -18.19
CA THR A 261 8.46 3.71 -18.64
C THR A 261 9.49 2.65 -19.00
N ALA A 262 10.55 3.01 -19.73
CA ALA A 262 11.66 2.12 -20.08
C ALA A 262 12.44 1.63 -18.85
N ALA A 263 12.47 2.42 -17.79
CA ALA A 263 13.07 2.05 -16.52
C ALA A 263 12.19 1.09 -15.69
N LEU A 264 10.89 1.33 -15.61
CA LEU A 264 9.96 0.53 -14.79
C LEU A 264 9.65 -0.84 -15.42
N LEU A 265 9.48 -0.89 -16.74
CA LEU A 265 8.96 -2.05 -17.45
C LEU A 265 9.82 -3.32 -17.24
N PRO A 266 11.17 -3.29 -17.39
CA PRO A 266 11.99 -4.47 -17.18
C PRO A 266 11.95 -4.97 -15.73
N VAL A 267 11.88 -4.04 -14.76
CA VAL A 267 11.78 -4.38 -13.34
C VAL A 267 10.47 -5.14 -13.11
N LEU A 268 9.34 -4.60 -13.56
CA LEU A 268 8.00 -5.18 -13.38
C LEU A 268 7.81 -6.51 -14.11
N LEU A 269 8.40 -6.68 -15.30
CA LEU A 269 8.38 -7.95 -16.04
C LEU A 269 9.19 -9.05 -15.34
N LYS A 270 10.33 -8.69 -14.74
CA LYS A 270 11.23 -9.64 -14.09
C LYS A 270 10.76 -10.04 -12.70
N THR A 271 10.15 -9.14 -11.94
CA THR A 271 9.68 -9.43 -10.59
C THR A 271 8.40 -10.29 -10.58
N PRO A 272 8.28 -11.30 -9.69
CA PRO A 272 7.07 -12.10 -9.59
C PRO A 272 5.92 -11.38 -8.88
N VAL A 273 6.14 -10.17 -8.33
CA VAL A 273 5.19 -9.52 -7.41
C VAL A 273 3.79 -9.35 -7.99
N LEU A 274 3.65 -8.92 -9.24
CA LEU A 274 2.35 -8.73 -9.90
C LEU A 274 1.62 -10.07 -10.06
N ARG A 275 2.35 -11.13 -10.44
CA ARG A 275 1.78 -12.49 -10.56
C ARG A 275 1.33 -13.02 -9.20
N THR A 276 2.14 -12.84 -8.16
CA THR A 276 1.79 -13.21 -6.79
C THR A 276 0.55 -12.47 -6.32
N LEU A 277 0.48 -11.16 -6.58
CA LEU A 277 -0.64 -10.32 -6.19
C LEU A 277 -1.92 -10.70 -6.92
N ALA A 278 -1.89 -10.91 -8.24
CA ALA A 278 -3.05 -11.37 -9.01
C ALA A 278 -3.59 -12.71 -8.51
N ARG A 279 -2.69 -13.68 -8.24
CA ARG A 279 -3.06 -14.98 -7.66
C ARG A 279 -3.74 -14.82 -6.30
N LEU A 280 -3.16 -14.03 -5.40
CA LEU A 280 -3.74 -13.79 -4.07
C LEU A 280 -5.10 -13.10 -4.18
N GLN A 281 -5.21 -12.02 -4.96
CA GLN A 281 -6.47 -11.31 -5.18
C GLN A 281 -7.59 -12.23 -5.69
N ARG A 282 -7.29 -13.12 -6.66
CA ARG A 282 -8.26 -14.05 -7.23
C ARG A 282 -8.64 -15.17 -6.27
N THR A 283 -7.66 -15.86 -5.72
CA THR A 283 -7.90 -17.08 -4.91
C THR A 283 -8.48 -16.78 -3.53
N LEU A 284 -8.28 -15.56 -3.02
CA LEU A 284 -8.90 -15.09 -1.79
C LEU A 284 -10.28 -14.45 -2.01
N ASP A 285 -10.68 -14.19 -3.26
CA ASP A 285 -12.03 -13.71 -3.58
C ASP A 285 -12.75 -14.64 -4.58
N PRO A 286 -12.96 -15.92 -4.22
CA PRO A 286 -13.55 -16.90 -5.14
C PRO A 286 -15.05 -16.67 -5.37
N LEU A 287 -15.73 -16.00 -4.44
CA LEU A 287 -17.17 -15.80 -4.46
C LEU A 287 -17.61 -14.51 -5.15
N ASP A 288 -16.67 -13.57 -5.37
CA ASP A 288 -17.03 -12.16 -5.55
C ASP A 288 -17.88 -11.64 -4.35
N ILE A 289 -18.11 -10.33 -4.28
CA ILE A 289 -19.00 -9.79 -3.24
C ILE A 289 -20.46 -10.24 -3.45
N GLU A 290 -20.88 -10.52 -4.69
CA GLU A 290 -22.22 -11.05 -5.00
C GLU A 290 -22.47 -12.44 -4.41
N GLY A 291 -21.45 -13.29 -4.31
CA GLY A 291 -21.58 -14.60 -3.66
C GLY A 291 -21.42 -14.54 -2.14
N LEU A 292 -20.63 -13.60 -1.62
CA LEU A 292 -20.40 -13.44 -0.19
C LEU A 292 -21.57 -12.75 0.54
N ALA A 293 -22.13 -11.68 -0.05
CA ALA A 293 -23.16 -10.87 0.59
C ALA A 293 -24.40 -11.65 1.06
N PRO A 294 -24.94 -12.61 0.28
CA PRO A 294 -26.03 -13.47 0.75
C PRO A 294 -25.68 -14.29 1.99
N LEU A 295 -24.43 -14.77 2.11
CA LEU A 295 -23.99 -15.51 3.30
C LEU A 295 -23.92 -14.59 4.53
N CYS A 296 -23.43 -13.36 4.36
CA CYS A 296 -23.42 -12.34 5.42
C CYS A 296 -24.82 -11.92 5.87
N ALA A 297 -25.83 -12.04 5.00
CA ALA A 297 -27.23 -11.77 5.36
C ALA A 297 -27.87 -12.90 6.17
N LEU A 298 -27.37 -14.14 6.03
CA LEU A 298 -27.88 -15.32 6.72
C LEU A 298 -27.25 -15.54 8.11
N ALA A 299 -26.03 -15.06 8.32
CA ALA A 299 -25.34 -15.18 9.60
C ALA A 299 -24.40 -13.98 9.85
N SER A 300 -24.14 -13.68 11.12
CA SER A 300 -23.18 -12.64 11.49
C SER A 300 -21.76 -13.09 11.18
N VAL A 301 -20.97 -12.22 10.55
CA VAL A 301 -19.52 -12.44 10.32
C VAL A 301 -18.74 -12.38 11.64
N GLY A 302 -19.27 -11.71 12.66
CA GLY A 302 -18.57 -11.44 13.93
C GLY A 302 -17.69 -10.19 13.88
N ASP A 303 -16.89 -9.99 14.92
CA ASP A 303 -16.00 -8.83 15.09
C ASP A 303 -14.77 -8.89 14.19
N ASP A 304 -13.97 -7.81 14.22
CA ASP A 304 -12.71 -7.76 13.49
C ASP A 304 -11.73 -8.86 13.95
N PRO A 305 -11.07 -9.54 13.00
CA PRO A 305 -10.16 -10.63 13.30
C PRO A 305 -8.94 -10.18 14.12
N THR A 306 -8.64 -10.96 15.15
CA THR A 306 -7.38 -10.82 15.88
C THR A 306 -6.19 -11.31 15.04
N ILE A 307 -4.96 -10.92 15.40
CA ILE A 307 -3.76 -11.41 14.71
C ILE A 307 -3.63 -12.95 14.76
N PRO A 308 -3.86 -13.63 15.90
CA PRO A 308 -3.88 -15.10 15.91
C PRO A 308 -4.93 -15.71 15.00
N GLU A 309 -6.11 -15.09 14.88
CA GLU A 309 -7.15 -15.54 13.96
C GLU A 309 -6.72 -15.37 12.49
N TRP A 310 -6.10 -14.24 12.14
CA TRP A 310 -5.50 -14.05 10.83
C TRP A 310 -4.43 -15.10 10.52
N ALA A 311 -3.53 -15.37 11.48
CA ALA A 311 -2.49 -16.38 11.31
C ALA A 311 -3.07 -17.80 11.12
N ALA A 312 -4.15 -18.12 11.82
CA ALA A 312 -4.89 -19.38 11.66
C ALA A 312 -5.58 -19.45 10.28
N PHE A 313 -6.22 -18.37 9.85
CA PHE A 313 -6.81 -18.27 8.51
C PHE A 313 -5.77 -18.45 7.40
N VAL A 314 -4.63 -17.75 7.50
CA VAL A 314 -3.53 -17.87 6.53
C VAL A 314 -2.99 -19.30 6.48
N SER A 315 -2.87 -19.97 7.64
CA SER A 315 -2.52 -21.39 7.68
C SER A 315 -3.53 -22.25 6.94
N ALA A 316 -4.83 -22.08 7.21
CA ALA A 316 -5.89 -22.83 6.53
C ALA A 316 -5.88 -22.57 5.01
N TYR A 317 -5.78 -21.32 4.58
CA TYR A 317 -5.70 -20.94 3.17
C TYR A 317 -4.51 -21.60 2.46
N LEU A 318 -3.33 -21.63 3.07
CA LEU A 318 -2.13 -22.22 2.48
C LEU A 318 -2.18 -23.76 2.41
N THR A 319 -2.93 -24.43 3.30
CA THR A 319 -3.03 -25.89 3.33
C THR A 319 -4.23 -26.45 2.57
N THR A 320 -5.23 -25.62 2.27
CA THR A 320 -6.46 -26.08 1.63
C THR A 320 -6.33 -26.02 0.10
N PRO A 321 -6.51 -27.13 -0.63
CA PRO A 321 -6.30 -27.15 -2.08
C PRO A 321 -7.36 -26.37 -2.88
N ALA A 322 -8.54 -26.15 -2.31
CA ALA A 322 -9.63 -25.40 -2.92
C ALA A 322 -10.45 -24.66 -1.85
N PRO A 323 -11.09 -23.52 -2.16
CA PRO A 323 -11.99 -22.84 -1.23
C PRO A 323 -13.09 -23.77 -0.71
N PRO A 324 -13.51 -23.63 0.56
CA PRO A 324 -14.66 -24.38 1.08
C PRO A 324 -15.94 -23.99 0.33
N PRO A 325 -17.00 -24.82 0.40
CA PRO A 325 -18.28 -24.51 -0.22
C PRO A 325 -18.82 -23.14 0.21
N ALA A 326 -19.59 -22.49 -0.66
CA ALA A 326 -20.29 -21.24 -0.37
C ALA A 326 -21.50 -21.53 0.53
N ASP A 327 -21.25 -21.80 1.80
CA ASP A 327 -22.22 -22.19 2.81
C ASP A 327 -22.08 -21.31 4.07
N PRO A 328 -23.17 -20.97 4.78
CA PRO A 328 -23.11 -20.20 6.02
C PRO A 328 -22.17 -20.78 7.09
N ALA A 329 -21.97 -22.10 7.13
CA ALA A 329 -21.02 -22.76 8.04
C ALA A 329 -19.56 -22.35 7.80
N HIS A 330 -19.25 -21.86 6.60
CA HIS A 330 -17.93 -21.37 6.21
C HIS A 330 -17.87 -19.84 6.01
N LEU A 331 -18.90 -19.11 6.46
CA LEU A 331 -18.98 -17.65 6.30
C LEU A 331 -17.72 -16.93 6.81
N ARG A 332 -17.23 -17.29 8.00
CA ARG A 332 -16.05 -16.63 8.59
C ARG A 332 -14.82 -16.81 7.69
N TYR A 333 -14.61 -18.00 7.13
CA TYR A 333 -13.51 -18.23 6.19
C TYR A 333 -13.61 -17.31 4.96
N HIS A 334 -14.78 -17.27 4.32
CA HIS A 334 -14.98 -16.46 3.11
C HIS A 334 -14.90 -14.96 3.38
N ALA A 335 -15.37 -14.51 4.55
CA ALA A 335 -15.23 -13.12 4.97
C ALA A 335 -13.76 -12.73 5.17
N LEU A 336 -12.98 -13.53 5.90
CA LEU A 336 -11.54 -13.29 6.10
C LEU A 336 -10.77 -13.33 4.77
N ALA A 337 -11.12 -14.28 3.88
CA ALA A 337 -10.56 -14.35 2.54
C ALA A 337 -10.84 -13.05 1.75
N HIS A 338 -12.10 -12.60 1.72
CA HIS A 338 -12.47 -11.38 0.99
C HIS A 338 -11.83 -10.11 1.58
N LEU A 339 -11.72 -10.01 2.91
CA LEU A 339 -11.03 -8.91 3.59
C LEU A 339 -9.53 -8.86 3.22
N LEU A 340 -8.86 -10.02 3.21
CA LEU A 340 -7.47 -10.10 2.80
C LEU A 340 -7.27 -9.84 1.30
N ALA A 341 -8.19 -10.33 0.46
CA ALA A 341 -8.22 -9.99 -0.96
C ALA A 341 -8.36 -8.47 -1.16
N ALA A 342 -9.22 -7.80 -0.38
CA ALA A 342 -9.40 -6.35 -0.41
C ALA A 342 -8.12 -5.60 -0.02
N THR A 343 -7.35 -6.09 0.95
CA THR A 343 -6.00 -5.57 1.23
C THR A 343 -5.11 -5.62 -0.01
N PHE A 344 -5.04 -6.76 -0.70
CA PHE A 344 -4.24 -6.90 -1.92
C PHE A 344 -4.78 -6.14 -3.13
N LYS A 345 -6.08 -5.86 -3.19
CA LYS A 345 -6.73 -5.07 -4.25
C LYS A 345 -6.48 -3.57 -4.11
N ASP A 346 -6.25 -3.09 -2.89
CA ASP A 346 -6.08 -1.67 -2.55
C ASP A 346 -4.65 -1.26 -2.18
N CYS A 347 -3.71 -2.22 -2.15
CA CYS A 347 -2.31 -1.95 -1.86
C CYS A 347 -1.61 -1.12 -2.95
N SER A 348 -0.39 -0.66 -2.65
CA SER A 348 0.46 0.07 -3.59
C SER A 348 1.80 -0.66 -3.78
N LEU A 349 2.40 -0.51 -4.95
CA LEU A 349 3.75 -0.94 -5.28
C LEU A 349 4.67 0.28 -5.26
N ILE A 350 5.82 0.19 -4.60
CA ILE A 350 6.92 1.13 -4.77
C ILE A 350 8.00 0.44 -5.60
N VAL A 351 8.30 0.99 -6.77
CA VAL A 351 9.36 0.53 -7.67
C VAL A 351 10.51 1.52 -7.61
N ARG A 352 11.70 1.08 -7.20
CA ARG A 352 12.91 1.92 -7.15
C ARG A 352 13.82 1.61 -8.33
N VAL A 353 14.36 2.66 -8.95
CA VAL A 353 15.28 2.59 -10.09
C VAL A 353 16.46 3.51 -9.81
N PRO A 354 17.72 3.07 -10.05
CA PRO A 354 18.13 1.85 -10.77
C PRO A 354 18.17 0.57 -9.93
N ASP A 355 17.92 0.64 -8.62
CA ASP A 355 18.05 -0.49 -7.69
C ASP A 355 17.22 -1.73 -8.10
N GLY A 356 16.11 -1.53 -8.81
CA GLY A 356 15.26 -2.60 -9.32
C GLY A 356 14.43 -3.30 -8.24
N SER A 357 14.35 -2.74 -7.04
CA SER A 357 13.54 -3.28 -5.95
C SER A 357 12.06 -2.93 -6.13
N VAL A 358 11.18 -3.87 -5.80
CA VAL A 358 9.74 -3.64 -5.74
C VAL A 358 9.21 -4.03 -4.37
N THR A 359 8.55 -3.09 -3.70
CA THR A 359 8.00 -3.27 -2.35
C THR A 359 6.50 -2.98 -2.34
N LEU A 360 5.71 -3.85 -1.71
CA LEU A 360 4.29 -3.64 -1.48
C LEU A 360 4.07 -2.86 -0.18
N ILE A 361 3.19 -1.86 -0.22
CA ILE A 361 2.80 -1.04 0.93
C ILE A 361 1.26 -0.93 1.02
N ASP A 362 0.76 -0.29 2.07
CA ASP A 362 -0.67 -0.15 2.36
C ASP A 362 -1.37 -1.52 2.57
N LEU A 363 -0.68 -2.44 3.28
CA LEU A 363 -1.12 -3.82 3.51
C LEU A 363 -1.86 -4.04 4.83
N ASP A 364 -2.36 -2.98 5.46
CA ASP A 364 -3.10 -3.08 6.71
C ASP A 364 -4.38 -3.93 6.55
N PRO A 365 -4.76 -4.71 7.58
CA PRO A 365 -5.98 -5.52 7.54
C PRO A 365 -7.23 -4.64 7.35
N LYS A 366 -8.20 -5.13 6.60
CA LYS A 366 -9.50 -4.46 6.45
C LYS A 366 -10.46 -4.92 7.56
N SER A 367 -11.32 -4.00 7.99
CA SER A 367 -12.38 -4.28 8.96
C SER A 367 -13.59 -4.93 8.29
N VAL A 368 -14.26 -5.82 9.03
CA VAL A 368 -15.51 -6.50 8.69
C VAL A 368 -16.62 -5.49 8.39
N ASP A 369 -16.60 -4.32 9.03
CA ASP A 369 -17.59 -3.26 8.86
C ASP A 369 -17.69 -2.74 7.40
N ARG A 370 -16.64 -2.96 6.60
CA ARG A 370 -16.55 -2.50 5.21
C ARG A 370 -17.32 -3.37 4.24
N LEU A 371 -17.65 -4.62 4.59
CA LEU A 371 -18.30 -5.57 3.67
C LEU A 371 -19.59 -5.00 3.07
N GLY A 372 -20.47 -4.46 3.92
CA GLY A 372 -21.71 -3.85 3.44
C GLY A 372 -21.50 -2.59 2.59
N LYS A 373 -20.43 -1.83 2.85
CA LYS A 373 -20.06 -0.69 1.99
C LYS A 373 -19.58 -1.17 0.62
N TRP A 374 -18.78 -2.23 0.57
CA TRP A 374 -18.25 -2.77 -0.70
C TRP A 374 -19.35 -3.40 -1.54
N GLU A 375 -20.31 -4.10 -0.93
CA GLU A 375 -21.50 -4.61 -1.61
C GLU A 375 -22.26 -3.48 -2.32
N ARG A 376 -22.61 -2.41 -1.59
CA ARG A 376 -23.32 -1.25 -2.17
C ARG A 376 -22.52 -0.60 -3.30
N MET A 377 -21.22 -0.41 -3.08
CA MET A 377 -20.32 0.19 -4.07
C MET A 377 -20.19 -0.69 -5.32
N ASP A 378 -20.20 -2.01 -5.19
CA ASP A 378 -20.15 -2.92 -6.34
C ASP A 378 -21.43 -2.83 -7.16
N LYS A 379 -22.59 -2.84 -6.49
CA LYS A 379 -23.90 -2.67 -7.11
C LYS A 379 -24.00 -1.34 -7.88
N GLU A 380 -23.65 -0.23 -7.25
CA GLU A 380 -23.67 1.10 -7.89
C GLU A 380 -22.82 1.12 -9.17
N ILE A 381 -21.67 0.47 -9.14
CA ILE A 381 -20.72 0.49 -10.26
C ILE A 381 -21.17 -0.36 -11.42
N VAL A 382 -21.66 -1.58 -11.16
CA VAL A 382 -22.17 -2.44 -12.23
C VAL A 382 -23.47 -1.88 -12.81
N GLU A 383 -24.36 -1.29 -12.00
CA GLU A 383 -25.59 -0.64 -12.45
C GLU A 383 -25.30 0.55 -13.37
N ALA A 384 -24.38 1.44 -12.97
CA ALA A 384 -23.96 2.56 -13.80
C ALA A 384 -23.33 2.09 -15.12
N TYR A 385 -22.53 1.02 -15.09
CA TYR A 385 -21.90 0.49 -16.30
C TYR A 385 -22.86 -0.30 -17.19
N ALA A 386 -23.92 -0.89 -16.64
CA ALA A 386 -24.95 -1.58 -17.40
C ALA A 386 -25.70 -0.63 -18.37
N ALA A 387 -25.77 0.67 -18.06
CA ALA A 387 -26.33 1.69 -18.94
C ALA A 387 -25.51 1.94 -20.22
N VAL A 388 -24.24 1.52 -20.26
CA VAL A 388 -23.40 1.59 -21.46
C VAL A 388 -23.89 0.55 -22.48
N ALA A 389 -24.09 0.98 -23.73
CA ALA A 389 -24.49 0.09 -24.81
C ALA A 389 -23.49 -1.07 -24.96
N GLU A 390 -23.97 -2.30 -25.13
CA GLU A 390 -23.15 -3.51 -25.09
C GLU A 390 -21.93 -3.46 -26.01
N ARG A 391 -22.10 -2.97 -27.25
CA ARG A 391 -21.02 -2.81 -28.24
C ARG A 391 -19.94 -1.77 -27.86
N GLU A 392 -20.25 -0.89 -26.91
CA GLU A 392 -19.37 0.20 -26.43
C GLU A 392 -18.68 -0.19 -25.10
N ARG A 393 -19.09 -1.30 -24.48
CA ARG A 393 -18.45 -1.81 -23.27
C ARG A 393 -17.04 -2.30 -23.59
N ARG A 394 -16.10 -2.01 -22.68
CA ARG A 394 -14.70 -2.42 -22.83
C ARG A 394 -14.59 -3.92 -22.58
N VAL A 395 -13.98 -4.64 -23.50
CA VAL A 395 -13.57 -6.03 -23.29
C VAL A 395 -12.15 -6.03 -22.74
N CYS A 396 -12.02 -6.29 -21.43
CA CYS A 396 -10.74 -6.41 -20.76
C CYS A 396 -10.18 -7.84 -20.90
N VAL A 397 -8.87 -7.99 -21.07
CA VAL A 397 -8.23 -9.30 -21.30
C VAL A 397 -7.56 -9.80 -20.02
N ASP A 398 -8.16 -10.79 -19.35
CA ASP A 398 -7.54 -11.47 -18.21
C ASP A 398 -6.58 -12.57 -18.68
N ALA A 399 -5.28 -12.26 -18.71
CA ALA A 399 -4.22 -13.19 -19.09
C ALA A 399 -4.08 -14.38 -18.11
N GLY A 400 -4.62 -14.25 -16.90
CA GLY A 400 -4.55 -15.28 -15.86
C GLY A 400 -5.78 -16.18 -15.81
N SER A 401 -6.79 -16.03 -16.67
CA SER A 401 -8.09 -16.74 -16.56
C SER A 401 -8.05 -18.29 -16.57
N GLY A 402 -6.88 -18.91 -16.77
CA GLY A 402 -6.63 -20.36 -16.64
C GLY A 402 -5.69 -20.78 -15.50
N LEU A 403 -5.29 -19.83 -14.64
CA LEU A 403 -4.51 -20.03 -13.40
C LEU A 403 -5.42 -19.84 -12.18
#